data_AF-A0A031I846-F1
#
_entry.id   AF-A0A031I846-F1
#
_cell.length_a   1.000
_cell.length_b   1.000
_cell.length_c   1.000
_cell.angle_alpha   90.00
_cell.angle_beta   90.00
_cell.angle_gamma   90.00
#
_symmetry.space_group_name_H-M   'P 1'
#
loop_
_entity.id
_entity.type
_entity.pdbx_description
1 polymer ?
#
loop_
_entity_poly.entity_id
_entity_poly.type
_entity_poly.pdbx_seq_one_letter_code
_entity_poly.pdbx_strand_id
1 'polypeptide(L)'
;MATTQPVTEDESIPTLLSQLVDDARGLASAEIALVKARVGERASAYRNAAIFFVAAAVLALAGLIALLVGLILSLATMIGPGLATAAVVIAVFAIAGVLAIIGKGRLAPGTAR
;
A
#
# COMPACT_ATOMS: atom_id res chain seq x y z
N MET A 1 50.84 -15.55 51.37
CA MET A 1 50.65 -16.25 50.08
C MET A 1 49.56 -15.52 49.32
N ALA A 2 49.94 -14.44 48.63
CA ALA A 2 49.04 -13.67 47.77
C ALA A 2 49.72 -13.60 46.42
N THR A 3 49.23 -14.39 45.47
CA THR A 3 49.73 -14.45 44.10
C THR A 3 49.21 -13.22 43.36
N THR A 4 50.00 -12.16 43.30
CA THR A 4 49.83 -11.06 42.34
C THR A 4 50.11 -11.63 40.95
N GLN A 5 49.06 -12.08 40.28
CA GLN A 5 49.12 -12.39 38.85
C GLN A 5 49.42 -11.06 38.12
N PRO A 6 50.48 -10.96 37.32
CA PRO A 6 50.67 -9.81 36.45
C PRO A 6 49.53 -9.80 35.45
N VAL A 7 48.65 -8.81 35.54
CA VAL A 7 47.68 -8.53 34.50
C VAL A 7 48.52 -8.10 33.30
N THR A 8 48.69 -8.99 32.32
CA THR A 8 49.29 -8.63 31.05
C THR A 8 48.29 -7.69 30.37
N GLU A 9 48.54 -6.38 30.47
CA GLU A 9 47.77 -5.26 29.93
C GLU A 9 47.69 -5.23 28.39
N ASP A 10 48.04 -6.33 27.73
CA ASP A 10 48.03 -6.54 26.29
C ASP A 10 46.76 -7.28 25.80
N GLU A 11 45.61 -7.10 26.45
CA GLU A 11 44.37 -7.07 25.65
C GLU A 11 44.36 -5.76 24.88
N SER A 12 45.20 -5.77 23.85
CA SER A 12 45.67 -4.62 23.13
C SER A 12 44.47 -3.85 22.59
N ILE A 13 44.43 -2.53 22.77
CA ILE A 13 43.52 -1.58 22.11
C ILE A 13 43.07 -2.00 20.68
N PRO A 14 43.94 -2.51 19.78
CA PRO A 14 43.52 -3.08 18.50
C PRO A 14 42.51 -4.23 18.56
N THR A 15 42.56 -5.11 19.56
CA THR A 15 41.60 -6.20 19.78
C THR A 15 40.21 -5.67 20.14
N LEU A 16 40.12 -4.64 20.98
CA LEU A 16 38.85 -3.98 21.32
C LEU A 16 38.25 -3.23 20.12
N LEU A 17 39.09 -2.62 19.29
CA LEU A 17 38.64 -2.02 18.03
C LEU A 17 38.10 -3.09 17.07
N SER A 18 38.78 -4.24 16.95
CA SER A 18 38.31 -5.33 16.10
C SER A 18 36.93 -5.85 16.56
N GLN A 19 36.77 -6.06 17.87
CA GLN A 19 35.48 -6.48 18.45
C GLN A 19 34.37 -5.44 18.21
N LEU A 20 34.66 -4.14 18.36
CA LEU A 20 33.67 -3.08 18.12
C LEU A 20 33.25 -3.00 16.64
N VAL A 21 34.18 -3.22 15.71
CA VAL A 21 33.89 -3.27 14.26
C VAL A 21 33.03 -4.50 13.93
N ASP A 22 33.33 -5.64 14.53
CA ASP A 22 32.56 -6.87 14.34
C ASP A 22 31.15 -6.74 14.93
N ASP A 23 31.01 -6.13 16.12
CA ASP A 23 29.72 -5.83 16.74
C ASP A 23 28.90 -4.85 15.91
N ALA A 24 29.53 -3.78 15.38
CA ALA A 24 28.87 -2.82 14.50
C ALA A 24 28.37 -3.48 13.19
N ARG A 25 29.14 -4.38 12.61
CA ARG A 25 28.73 -5.19 11.45
C ARG A 25 27.59 -6.14 11.79
N GLY A 26 27.64 -6.74 12.99
CA GLY A 26 26.57 -7.59 13.53
C GLY A 26 25.26 -6.82 13.68
N LEU A 27 25.31 -5.62 14.27
CA LEU A 27 24.15 -4.74 14.43
C LEU A 27 23.55 -4.34 13.07
N ALA A 28 24.39 -3.89 12.13
CA ALA A 28 23.93 -3.52 10.79
C ALA A 28 23.25 -4.71 10.07
N SER A 29 23.80 -5.91 10.20
CA SER A 29 23.22 -7.12 9.61
C SER A 29 21.89 -7.49 10.26
N ALA A 30 21.76 -7.30 11.58
CA ALA A 30 20.53 -7.53 12.32
C ALA A 30 19.43 -6.53 11.93
N GLU A 31 19.76 -5.24 11.78
CA GLU A 31 18.80 -4.23 11.30
C GLU A 31 18.30 -4.52 9.88
N ILE A 32 19.21 -4.93 8.99
CA ILE A 32 18.82 -5.36 7.62
C ILE A 32 17.88 -6.55 7.68
N ALA A 33 18.17 -7.56 8.52
CA ALA A 33 17.32 -8.73 8.70
C ALA A 33 15.94 -8.35 9.28
N LEU A 34 15.91 -7.42 10.24
CA LEU A 34 14.70 -6.94 10.89
C LEU A 34 13.82 -6.14 9.90
N VAL A 35 14.42 -5.23 9.12
CA VAL A 35 13.73 -4.50 8.05
C VAL A 35 13.16 -5.47 7.02
N LYS A 36 13.96 -6.46 6.59
CA LYS A 36 13.52 -7.48 5.64
C LYS A 36 12.35 -8.30 6.18
N ALA A 37 12.36 -8.68 7.45
CA ALA A 37 11.26 -9.37 8.11
C ALA A 37 9.99 -8.50 8.16
N ARG A 38 10.10 -7.23 8.60
CA ARG A 38 8.98 -6.28 8.62
C ARG A 38 8.37 -6.02 7.25
N VAL A 39 9.21 -5.99 6.20
CA VAL A 39 8.74 -5.82 4.82
C VAL A 39 8.06 -7.10 4.34
N GLY A 40 8.64 -8.27 4.59
CA GLY A 40 8.08 -9.56 4.19
C GLY A 40 6.74 -9.88 4.85
N GLU A 41 6.60 -9.61 6.14
CA GLU A 41 5.37 -9.83 6.91
C GLU A 41 4.24 -8.90 6.46
N ARG A 42 4.55 -7.64 6.16
CA ARG A 42 3.57 -6.74 5.54
C ARG A 42 3.23 -7.18 4.12
N ALA A 43 4.23 -7.53 3.32
CA ALA A 43 4.03 -7.92 1.92
C ALA A 43 3.14 -9.16 1.76
N SER A 44 3.25 -10.15 2.66
CA SER A 44 2.41 -11.35 2.62
C SER A 44 0.93 -11.04 2.91
N ALA A 45 0.66 -10.17 3.88
CA ALA A 45 -0.69 -9.69 4.17
C ALA A 45 -1.29 -8.91 2.99
N TYR A 46 -0.49 -8.04 2.34
CA TYR A 46 -0.92 -7.31 1.16
C TYR A 46 -1.21 -8.22 -0.05
N ARG A 47 -0.48 -9.33 -0.21
CA ARG A 47 -0.68 -10.25 -1.35
C ARG A 47 -2.07 -10.87 -1.36
N ASN A 48 -2.53 -11.38 -0.22
CA ASN A 48 -3.85 -11.98 -0.13
C ASN A 48 -4.95 -10.91 -0.24
N ALA A 49 -4.76 -9.76 0.41
CA ALA A 49 -5.66 -8.62 0.29
C ALA A 49 -5.79 -8.14 -1.17
N ALA A 50 -4.70 -8.12 -1.94
CA ALA A 50 -4.72 -7.70 -3.34
C ALA A 50 -5.59 -8.60 -4.22
N ILE A 51 -5.54 -9.93 -4.03
CA ILE A 51 -6.39 -10.87 -4.79
C ILE A 51 -7.87 -10.59 -4.51
N PHE A 52 -8.25 -10.47 -3.24
CA PHE A 52 -9.63 -10.15 -2.87
C PHE A 52 -10.05 -8.77 -3.39
N PHE A 53 -9.17 -7.77 -3.37
CA PHE A 53 -9.45 -6.45 -3.94
C PHE A 53 -9.68 -6.49 -5.45
N VAL A 54 -8.88 -7.26 -6.19
CA VAL A 54 -9.07 -7.44 -7.64
C VAL A 54 -10.41 -8.13 -7.90
N ALA A 55 -10.71 -9.22 -7.19
CA ALA A 55 -12.00 -9.91 -7.32
C ALA A 55 -13.18 -9.00 -6.99
N ALA A 56 -13.10 -8.24 -5.90
CA ALA A 56 -14.11 -7.27 -5.50
C ALA A 56 -14.28 -6.15 -6.55
N ALA A 57 -13.18 -5.63 -7.12
CA ALA A 57 -13.23 -4.61 -8.17
C ALA A 57 -13.92 -5.14 -9.44
N VAL A 58 -13.62 -6.36 -9.86
CA VAL A 58 -14.28 -7.01 -11.00
C VAL A 58 -15.78 -7.20 -10.73
N LEU A 59 -16.15 -7.71 -9.54
CA LEU A 59 -17.54 -7.89 -9.16
C LEU A 59 -18.30 -6.57 -9.06
N ALA A 60 -17.68 -5.53 -8.50
CA ALA A 60 -18.26 -4.19 -8.44
C ALA A 60 -18.48 -3.61 -9.84
N LEU A 61 -17.52 -3.79 -10.76
CA LEU A 61 -17.65 -3.37 -12.16
C LEU A 61 -18.78 -4.13 -12.87
N ALA A 62 -18.85 -5.45 -12.70
CA ALA A 62 -19.91 -6.28 -13.28
C ALA A 62 -21.30 -5.87 -12.75
N GLY A 63 -21.42 -5.66 -11.45
CA GLY A 63 -22.64 -5.18 -10.81
C GLY A 63 -23.05 -3.79 -11.29
N LEU A 64 -22.09 -2.86 -11.45
CA LEU A 64 -22.35 -1.54 -12.00
C LEU A 64 -22.87 -1.62 -13.44
N ILE A 65 -22.25 -2.44 -14.30
CA ILE A 65 -22.72 -2.64 -15.68
C ILE A 65 -24.14 -3.22 -15.68
N ALA A 66 -24.40 -4.27 -14.89
CA ALA A 66 -25.72 -4.87 -14.79
C ALA A 66 -26.79 -3.88 -14.28
N LEU A 67 -26.45 -3.05 -13.29
CA LEU A 67 -27.32 -2.00 -12.76
C LEU A 67 -27.64 -0.94 -13.83
N LEU A 68 -26.64 -0.49 -14.58
CA LEU A 68 -26.84 0.46 -15.68
C LEU A 68 -27.71 -0.14 -16.79
N VAL A 69 -27.48 -1.38 -17.18
CA VAL A 69 -28.33 -2.10 -18.15
C VAL A 69 -29.76 -2.21 -17.62
N GLY A 70 -29.96 -2.65 -16.38
CA GLY A 70 -31.27 -2.75 -15.75
C GLY A 70 -32.00 -1.40 -15.70
N LEU A 71 -31.27 -0.32 -15.40
CA LEU A 71 -31.81 1.04 -15.42
C LEU A 71 -32.23 1.47 -16.83
N ILE A 72 -31.39 1.22 -17.84
CA ILE A 72 -31.71 1.51 -19.24
C ILE A 72 -32.95 0.74 -19.67
N LEU A 73 -33.02 -0.57 -19.41
CA LEU A 73 -34.16 -1.39 -19.78
C LEU A 73 -35.45 -0.93 -19.08
N SER A 74 -35.36 -0.56 -17.81
CA SER A 74 -36.51 -0.04 -17.05
C SER A 74 -37.00 1.27 -17.66
N LEU A 75 -36.09 2.22 -17.94
CA LEU A 75 -36.45 3.53 -18.51
C LEU A 75 -36.89 3.42 -19.98
N ALA A 76 -36.36 2.44 -20.71
CA ALA A 76 -36.73 2.19 -22.10
C ALA A 76 -38.21 1.85 -22.25
N THR A 77 -38.85 1.27 -21.21
CA THR A 77 -40.31 1.02 -21.22
C THR A 77 -41.15 2.31 -21.21
N MET A 78 -40.58 3.43 -20.74
CA MET A 78 -41.28 4.70 -20.60
C MET A 78 -40.99 5.67 -21.75
N ILE A 79 -39.72 5.77 -22.16
CA ILE A 79 -39.25 6.80 -23.11
C ILE A 79 -38.55 6.23 -24.35
N GLY A 80 -38.56 4.91 -24.51
CA GLY A 80 -37.89 4.21 -25.60
C GLY A 80 -36.38 3.99 -25.36
N PRO A 81 -35.77 3.01 -26.03
CA PRO A 81 -34.41 2.55 -25.74
C PRO A 81 -33.34 3.60 -26.04
N GLY A 82 -33.52 4.40 -27.10
CA GLY A 82 -32.57 5.44 -27.49
C GLY A 82 -32.46 6.56 -26.45
N LEU A 83 -33.59 7.14 -26.04
CA LEU A 83 -33.63 8.21 -25.06
C LEU A 83 -33.23 7.73 -23.67
N ALA A 84 -33.62 6.50 -23.29
CA ALA A 84 -33.18 5.87 -22.05
C ALA A 84 -31.66 5.75 -21.97
N THR A 85 -31.04 5.23 -23.03
CA THR A 85 -29.57 5.09 -23.09
C THR A 85 -28.89 6.45 -23.00
N ALA A 86 -29.35 7.44 -23.77
CA ALA A 86 -28.79 8.79 -23.73
C ALA A 86 -28.91 9.43 -22.34
N ALA A 87 -30.07 9.32 -21.69
CA ALA A 87 -30.32 9.88 -20.37
C ALA A 87 -29.39 9.25 -19.30
N VAL A 88 -29.26 7.93 -19.29
CA VAL A 88 -28.39 7.21 -18.33
C VAL A 88 -26.93 7.57 -18.56
N VAL A 89 -26.47 7.61 -19.81
CA VAL A 89 -25.08 7.98 -20.15
C VAL A 89 -24.75 9.40 -19.69
N ILE A 90 -25.63 10.37 -19.96
CA ILE A 90 -25.45 11.75 -19.52
C ILE A 90 -25.39 11.84 -18.00
N ALA A 91 -26.30 11.14 -17.28
CA ALA A 91 -26.32 11.13 -15.82
C ALA A 91 -25.03 10.54 -15.24
N VAL A 92 -24.53 9.42 -15.78
CA VAL A 92 -23.28 8.79 -15.34
C VAL A 92 -22.09 9.72 -15.58
N PHE A 93 -22.01 10.37 -16.75
CA PHE A 93 -20.92 11.31 -17.03
C PHE A 93 -20.98 12.57 -16.15
N ALA A 94 -22.17 13.06 -15.82
CA ALA A 94 -22.31 14.16 -14.88
C ALA A 94 -21.74 13.79 -13.50
N ILE A 95 -22.09 12.60 -12.98
CA ILE A 95 -21.56 12.10 -11.71
C ILE A 95 -20.03 11.93 -11.78
N ALA A 96 -19.52 11.31 -12.86
CA ALA A 96 -18.09 11.12 -13.06
C ALA A 96 -17.33 12.45 -13.13
N GLY A 97 -17.89 13.46 -13.80
CA GLY A 97 -17.33 14.81 -13.87
C GLY A 97 -17.24 15.48 -12.50
N VAL A 98 -18.29 15.37 -11.68
CA VAL A 98 -18.28 15.89 -10.30
C VAL A 98 -17.22 15.18 -9.46
N LEU A 99 -17.15 13.85 -9.52
CA LEU A 99 -16.12 13.08 -8.80
C LEU A 99 -14.71 13.45 -9.26
N ALA A 100 -14.48 13.66 -10.56
CA ALA A 100 -13.19 14.07 -11.10
C ALA A 100 -12.77 15.45 -10.56
N ILE A 101 -13.69 16.41 -10.47
CA ILE A 101 -13.42 17.74 -9.90
C ILE A 101 -13.06 17.63 -8.41
N ILE A 102 -13.83 16.85 -7.64
CA ILE A 102 -13.55 16.61 -6.21
C ILE A 102 -12.17 15.94 -6.04
N GLY A 103 -11.89 14.92 -6.84
CA GLY A 103 -10.61 14.21 -6.83
C GLY A 103 -9.44 15.12 -7.14
N LYS A 104 -9.56 15.98 -8.16
CA LYS A 104 -8.56 17.00 -8.50
C LYS A 104 -8.28 17.94 -7.33
N GLY A 105 -9.30 18.31 -6.56
CA GLY A 105 -9.14 19.14 -5.35
C GLY A 105 -8.37 18.45 -4.23
N ARG A 106 -8.42 17.12 -4.15
CA ARG A 106 -7.68 16.31 -3.15
C ARG A 106 -6.23 16.04 -3.55
N LEU A 107 -5.93 16.12 -4.85
CA LEU A 107 -4.57 16.00 -5.39
C LEU A 107 -3.80 17.34 -5.36
N ALA A 108 -4.45 18.44 -4.97
CA ALA A 108 -3.76 19.70 -4.74
C ALA A 108 -2.71 19.47 -3.64
N PRO A 109 -1.41 19.69 -3.92
CA PRO A 109 -0.38 19.53 -2.91
C PRO A 109 -0.77 20.42 -1.73
N GLY A 110 -0.91 19.82 -0.55
CA GLY A 110 -1.04 20.61 0.67
C GLY A 110 0.13 21.58 0.68
N THR A 111 -0.17 22.88 0.62
CA THR A 111 0.78 23.89 1.06
C THR A 111 1.17 23.49 2.48
N ALA A 112 2.37 22.90 2.59
CA ALA A 112 3.00 22.52 3.84
C ALA A 112 2.83 23.67 4.82
N ARG A 113 2.12 23.42 5.91
CA ARG A 113 2.17 24.22 7.12
C ARG A 113 2.88 23.39 8.17
#